data_AF-A0A6I2FTV2-F1
#
_entry.id   AF-A0A6I2FTV2-F1
#
_cell.length_a   1.000
_cell.length_b   1.000
_cell.length_c   1.000
_cell.angle_alpha   90.00
_cell.angle_beta   90.00
_cell.angle_gamma   90.00
#
_symmetry.space_group_name_H-M   'P 1'
#
loop_
_entity.id
_entity.type
_entity.pdbx_description
1 polymer ?
#
loop_
_entity_poly.entity_id
_entity_poly.type
_entity_poly.pdbx_seq_one_letter_code
_entity_poly.pdbx_strand_id
1 'polypeptide(L)'
;MTGYSTDDDRIASSATRDAVGLSPKARQSVSHAAQVDRVFNDPAVRSQVDSSPRVAEAKRLFAQSSAGLLAELVNAGFDVQSVDDLSRRRIDYRAAVPVLIDWLPRVDYMPLFSYVVSLLSVNFAKKTAVPAFLKYFREPEWPGDESPEGEWPVRDKIRYAVGEGLRKLAGPPIAEDLILNPPMKTGG
;
A
#
# COMPACT_ATOMS: atom_id res chain seq x y z
N MET A 1 -21.08 -33.18 -72.40
CA MET A 1 -21.46 -32.37 -71.22
C MET A 1 -20.73 -31.05 -71.31
N THR A 2 -21.33 -30.10 -72.01
CA THR A 2 -20.90 -28.70 -72.14
C THR A 2 -22.13 -27.93 -72.64
N GLY A 3 -22.48 -26.84 -71.96
CA GLY A 3 -23.62 -25.99 -72.31
C GLY A 3 -23.53 -24.67 -71.57
N TYR A 4 -23.08 -23.64 -72.29
CA TYR A 4 -23.26 -22.22 -72.00
C TYR A 4 -24.72 -21.83 -72.31
N SER A 5 -25.33 -20.92 -71.55
CA SER A 5 -26.11 -19.81 -72.15
C SER A 5 -26.46 -18.74 -71.11
N THR A 6 -26.13 -17.51 -71.49
CA THR A 6 -26.57 -16.21 -71.01
C THR A 6 -28.09 -16.04 -71.19
N ASP A 7 -28.73 -15.25 -70.31
CA ASP A 7 -29.78 -14.26 -70.62
C ASP A 7 -30.07 -13.49 -69.32
N ASP A 8 -29.82 -12.19 -69.19
CA ASP A 8 -30.44 -10.99 -69.79
C ASP A 8 -31.67 -10.45 -69.02
N ASP A 9 -31.57 -9.15 -68.80
CA ASP A 9 -32.61 -8.13 -68.66
C ASP A 9 -33.52 -7.97 -67.41
N ARG A 10 -33.34 -6.77 -66.81
CA ARG A 10 -34.33 -5.75 -66.39
C ARG A 10 -35.40 -6.15 -65.35
N ILE A 11 -35.65 -5.34 -64.32
CA ILE A 11 -36.35 -4.05 -64.40
C ILE A 11 -36.05 -3.20 -63.14
N ALA A 12 -35.89 -1.90 -63.35
CA ALA A 12 -35.78 -0.86 -62.32
C ALA A 12 -37.08 -0.70 -61.50
N SER A 13 -36.99 -0.21 -60.26
CA SER A 13 -37.65 1.04 -59.83
C SER A 13 -37.79 1.12 -58.30
N SER A 14 -37.18 2.18 -57.77
CA SER A 14 -37.71 3.10 -56.74
C SER A 14 -38.20 2.60 -55.37
N ALA A 15 -37.60 3.26 -54.37
CA ALA A 15 -38.29 3.98 -53.28
C ALA A 15 -38.56 3.25 -51.95
N THR A 16 -37.67 3.58 -51.01
CA THR A 16 -37.93 4.03 -49.62
C THR A 16 -38.88 3.22 -48.73
N ARG A 17 -38.33 2.72 -47.60
CA ARG A 17 -38.58 3.27 -46.25
C ARG A 17 -37.85 2.46 -45.17
N ASP A 18 -37.01 3.16 -44.43
CA ASP A 18 -36.88 3.20 -42.95
C ASP A 18 -36.78 1.93 -42.09
N ALA A 19 -35.93 2.08 -41.06
CA ALA A 19 -35.66 1.23 -39.90
C ALA A 19 -34.67 0.07 -40.19
N VAL A 20 -33.49 -0.06 -39.57
CA VAL A 20 -33.06 0.16 -38.18
C VAL A 20 -31.53 0.38 -38.25
N GLY A 21 -30.90 1.42 -37.70
CA GLY A 21 -31.14 1.98 -36.37
C GLY A 21 -30.30 1.30 -35.28
N LEU A 22 -29.05 0.86 -35.53
CA LEU A 22 -28.11 0.53 -34.45
C LEU A 22 -26.71 1.09 -34.75
N SER A 23 -26.47 2.29 -34.22
CA SER A 23 -25.16 2.91 -34.07
C SER A 23 -24.23 1.99 -33.26
N PRO A 24 -22.94 1.85 -33.61
CA PRO A 24 -21.95 1.18 -32.77
C PRO A 24 -21.59 2.08 -31.59
N LYS A 25 -22.53 2.28 -30.67
CA LYS A 25 -22.30 3.02 -29.44
C LYS A 25 -21.94 2.03 -28.33
N ALA A 26 -20.74 2.21 -27.79
CA ALA A 26 -20.32 1.81 -26.46
C ALA A 26 -20.17 0.29 -26.17
N ARG A 27 -19.16 -0.35 -26.78
CA ARG A 27 -18.35 -1.27 -25.98
C ARG A 27 -17.56 -0.41 -25.01
N GLN A 28 -18.07 -0.22 -23.80
CA GLN A 28 -17.33 0.44 -22.73
C GLN A 28 -16.05 -0.37 -22.50
N SER A 29 -14.92 0.13 -23.01
CA SER A 29 -13.61 -0.32 -22.60
C SER A 29 -13.44 0.12 -21.16
N VAL A 30 -13.85 -0.75 -20.22
CA VAL A 30 -13.55 -0.55 -18.80
C VAL A 30 -12.03 -0.45 -18.72
N SER A 31 -11.52 0.66 -18.19
CA SER A 31 -10.08 0.82 -18.03
C SER A 31 -9.56 -0.30 -17.12
N HIS A 32 -8.30 -0.71 -17.33
CA HIS A 32 -7.65 -1.70 -16.46
C HIS A 32 -7.79 -1.33 -14.97
N ALA A 33 -7.67 -0.04 -14.63
CA ALA A 33 -7.88 0.47 -13.28
C ALA A 33 -9.31 0.17 -12.76
N ALA A 34 -10.34 0.39 -13.56
CA ALA A 34 -11.72 0.11 -13.17
C ALA A 34 -12.04 -1.40 -13.11
N GLN A 35 -11.35 -2.24 -13.90
CA GLN A 35 -11.42 -3.69 -13.75
C GLN A 35 -10.75 -4.17 -12.46
N VAL A 36 -9.56 -3.64 -12.15
CA VAL A 36 -8.84 -3.91 -10.90
C VAL A 36 -9.68 -3.49 -9.70
N ASP A 37 -10.22 -2.28 -9.68
CA ASP A 37 -11.09 -1.80 -8.60
C ASP A 37 -12.32 -2.68 -8.41
N ARG A 38 -12.92 -3.16 -9.50
CA ARG A 38 -14.07 -4.07 -9.41
C ARG A 38 -13.71 -5.37 -8.71
N VAL A 39 -12.56 -5.95 -9.03
CA VAL A 39 -12.11 -7.22 -8.44
C VAL A 39 -11.72 -7.03 -6.96
N PHE A 40 -10.99 -5.95 -6.62
CA PHE A 40 -10.57 -5.69 -5.24
C PHE A 40 -11.72 -5.25 -4.31
N ASN A 41 -12.79 -4.69 -4.87
CA ASN A 41 -13.98 -4.29 -4.11
C ASN A 41 -15.10 -5.33 -4.12
N ASP A 42 -14.93 -6.46 -4.82
CA ASP A 42 -15.90 -7.55 -4.83
C ASP A 42 -16.00 -8.18 -3.42
N PRO A 43 -17.20 -8.20 -2.79
CA PRO A 43 -17.40 -8.81 -1.48
C PRO A 43 -16.99 -10.28 -1.40
N ALA A 44 -17.15 -11.04 -2.49
CA ALA A 44 -16.79 -12.45 -2.52
C ALA A 44 -15.27 -12.65 -2.48
N VAL A 45 -14.53 -11.83 -3.25
CA VAL A 45 -13.06 -11.83 -3.25
C VAL A 45 -12.53 -11.41 -1.88
N ARG A 46 -13.09 -10.36 -1.29
CA ARG A 46 -12.71 -9.91 0.07
C ARG A 46 -12.95 -10.96 1.13
N SER A 47 -14.13 -11.60 1.11
CA SER A 47 -14.46 -12.67 2.05
C SER A 47 -13.53 -13.86 1.92
N GLN A 48 -13.12 -14.21 0.70
CA GLN A 48 -12.16 -15.27 0.45
C GLN A 48 -10.75 -14.92 0.94
N VAL A 49 -10.30 -13.69 0.75
CA VAL A 49 -9.02 -13.19 1.29
C VAL A 49 -9.05 -13.19 2.82
N ASP A 50 -10.10 -12.68 3.44
CA ASP A 50 -10.26 -12.63 4.90
C ASP A 50 -10.33 -14.02 5.53
N SER A 51 -10.85 -15.01 4.81
CA SER A 51 -10.93 -16.41 5.26
C SER A 51 -9.64 -17.20 5.06
N SER A 52 -8.60 -16.61 4.45
CA SER A 52 -7.32 -17.27 4.25
C SER A 52 -6.59 -17.49 5.59
N PRO A 53 -6.09 -18.72 5.87
CA PRO A 53 -5.30 -18.99 7.07
C PRO A 53 -4.09 -18.07 7.22
N ARG A 54 -3.48 -17.63 6.10
CA ARG A 54 -2.36 -16.68 6.11
C ARG A 54 -2.76 -15.30 6.64
N VAL A 55 -3.95 -14.83 6.28
CA VAL A 55 -4.46 -13.52 6.74
C VAL A 55 -4.84 -13.59 8.21
N ALA A 56 -5.48 -14.69 8.65
CA ALA A 56 -5.78 -14.91 10.06
C ALA A 56 -4.50 -14.94 10.92
N GLU A 57 -3.46 -15.64 10.46
CA GLU A 57 -2.18 -15.71 11.16
C GLU A 57 -1.46 -14.36 11.19
N ALA A 58 -1.43 -13.62 10.08
CA ALA A 58 -0.87 -12.28 10.05
C ALA A 58 -1.58 -11.32 11.02
N LYS A 59 -2.93 -11.38 11.08
CA LYS A 59 -3.73 -10.61 12.07
C LYS A 59 -3.37 -11.00 13.50
N ARG A 60 -3.20 -12.31 13.78
CA ARG A 60 -2.81 -12.83 15.10
C ARG A 60 -1.43 -12.32 15.51
N LEU A 61 -0.43 -12.46 14.65
CA LEU A 61 0.95 -12.01 14.92
C LEU A 61 1.00 -10.50 15.13
N PHE A 62 0.30 -9.73 14.27
CA PHE A 62 0.22 -8.28 14.45
C PHE A 62 -0.40 -7.89 15.80
N ALA A 63 -1.52 -8.53 16.20
CA ALA A 63 -2.15 -8.28 17.49
C ALA A 63 -1.22 -8.63 18.66
N GLN A 64 -0.47 -9.72 18.57
CA GLN A 64 0.49 -10.13 19.60
C GLN A 64 1.65 -9.14 19.72
N SER A 65 2.31 -8.80 18.61
CA SER A 65 3.44 -7.88 18.60
C SER A 65 3.04 -6.45 18.98
N SER A 66 1.79 -6.04 18.72
CA SER A 66 1.30 -4.69 19.06
C SER A 66 0.73 -4.56 20.47
N ALA A 67 0.57 -5.66 21.21
CA ALA A 67 -0.08 -5.65 22.51
C ALA A 67 0.58 -4.71 23.52
N GLY A 68 1.93 -4.70 23.58
CA GLY A 68 2.67 -3.82 24.47
C GLY A 68 2.54 -2.34 24.08
N LEU A 69 2.64 -2.03 22.79
CA LEU A 69 2.44 -0.67 22.28
C LEU A 69 1.02 -0.18 22.60
N LEU A 70 0.02 -1.04 22.39
CA LEU A 70 -1.37 -0.72 22.72
C LEU A 70 -1.54 -0.42 24.21
N ALA A 71 -0.94 -1.22 25.09
CA ALA A 71 -0.98 -1.00 26.52
C ALA A 71 -0.34 0.36 26.92
N GLU A 72 0.80 0.71 26.33
CA GLU A 72 1.44 2.02 26.58
C GLU A 72 0.61 3.19 26.05
N LEU A 73 -0.06 3.04 24.90
CA LEU A 73 -0.99 4.05 24.37
C LEU A 73 -2.19 4.24 25.31
N VAL A 74 -2.80 3.16 25.79
CA VAL A 74 -3.90 3.23 26.76
C VAL A 74 -3.46 3.90 28.05
N ASN A 75 -2.27 3.53 28.57
CA ASN A 75 -1.69 4.16 29.77
C ASN A 75 -1.37 5.65 29.56
N ALA A 76 -1.05 6.06 28.33
CA ALA A 76 -0.86 7.46 27.96
C ALA A 76 -2.20 8.23 27.77
N GLY A 77 -3.35 7.57 27.99
CA GLY A 77 -4.67 8.19 27.97
C GLY A 77 -5.41 8.12 26.62
N PHE A 78 -4.93 7.31 25.67
CA PHE A 78 -5.61 7.12 24.39
C PHE A 78 -6.73 6.09 24.51
N ASP A 79 -7.96 6.47 24.15
CA ASP A 79 -9.09 5.54 23.99
C ASP A 79 -8.96 4.80 22.64
N VAL A 80 -8.11 3.77 22.61
CA VAL A 80 -7.86 2.94 21.43
C VAL A 80 -8.02 1.46 21.77
N GLN A 81 -8.66 0.73 20.85
CA GLN A 81 -8.82 -0.73 20.95
C GLN A 81 -7.81 -1.45 20.05
N SER A 82 -7.17 -0.72 19.14
CA SER A 82 -6.12 -1.21 18.25
C SER A 82 -5.16 -0.08 17.90
N VAL A 83 -3.94 -0.42 17.50
CA VAL A 83 -2.99 0.59 16.98
C VAL A 83 -3.54 1.27 15.72
N ASP A 84 -4.42 0.59 14.98
CA ASP A 84 -5.10 1.14 13.81
C ASP A 84 -6.07 2.28 14.11
N ASP A 85 -6.58 2.36 15.33
CA ASP A 85 -7.51 3.39 15.74
C ASP A 85 -6.90 4.79 15.62
N LEU A 86 -5.59 4.92 15.85
CA LEU A 86 -4.87 6.20 15.75
C LEU A 86 -5.02 6.84 14.37
N SER A 87 -4.98 6.04 13.30
CA SER A 87 -5.12 6.53 11.93
C SER A 87 -6.57 6.56 11.46
N ARG A 88 -7.38 5.55 11.81
CA ARG A 88 -8.74 5.38 11.27
C ARG A 88 -9.78 6.27 11.94
N ARG A 89 -9.68 6.50 13.26
CA ARG A 89 -10.68 7.26 14.02
C ARG A 89 -10.43 8.78 14.01
N ARG A 90 -9.44 9.26 13.24
CA ARG A 90 -9.03 10.67 13.17
C ARG A 90 -8.78 11.30 14.56
N ILE A 91 -8.23 10.51 15.48
CA ILE A 91 -7.88 10.96 16.84
C ILE A 91 -6.67 11.90 16.74
N ASP A 92 -6.63 12.97 17.55
CA ASP A 92 -5.38 13.75 17.68
C ASP A 92 -4.38 12.93 18.49
N TYR A 93 -3.46 12.26 17.79
CA TYR A 93 -2.45 11.41 18.39
C TYR A 93 -1.06 12.07 18.48
N ARG A 94 -0.98 13.41 18.45
CA ARG A 94 0.31 14.11 18.62
C ARG A 94 1.06 13.70 19.88
N ALA A 95 0.33 13.51 20.99
CA ALA A 95 0.92 13.09 22.25
C ALA A 95 1.41 11.62 22.24
N ALA A 96 1.02 10.81 21.25
CA ALA A 96 1.51 9.44 21.07
C ALA A 96 2.86 9.37 20.35
N VAL A 97 3.29 10.46 19.70
CA VAL A 97 4.52 10.47 18.88
C VAL A 97 5.76 10.02 19.67
N PRO A 98 6.02 10.48 20.91
CA PRO A 98 7.17 10.00 21.68
C PRO A 98 7.10 8.50 21.96
N VAL A 99 5.92 8.00 22.36
CA VAL A 99 5.69 6.55 22.60
C VAL A 99 6.00 5.76 21.33
N LEU A 100 5.47 6.19 20.18
CA LEU A 100 5.71 5.51 18.89
C LEU A 100 7.19 5.50 18.50
N ILE A 101 7.95 6.56 18.81
CA ILE A 101 9.40 6.62 18.55
C ILE A 101 10.16 5.66 19.47
N ASP A 102 9.83 5.66 20.76
CA ASP A 102 10.47 4.79 21.76
C ASP A 102 10.21 3.29 21.48
N TRP A 103 9.14 3.00 20.75
CA TRP A 103 8.80 1.64 20.33
C TRP A 103 9.56 1.16 19.09
N LEU A 104 10.01 2.03 18.20
CA LEU A 104 10.76 1.61 16.98
C LEU A 104 11.88 0.58 17.25
N PRO A 105 12.74 0.72 18.27
CA PRO A 105 13.81 -0.26 18.55
C PRO A 105 13.31 -1.56 19.20
N ARG A 106 12.06 -1.61 19.65
CA ARG A 106 11.47 -2.75 20.36
C ARG A 106 10.63 -3.63 19.45
N VAL A 107 10.27 -3.14 18.26
CA VAL A 107 9.41 -3.89 17.34
C VAL A 107 10.25 -4.94 16.60
N ASP A 108 9.91 -6.20 16.83
CA ASP A 108 10.49 -7.40 16.23
C ASP A 108 9.67 -7.96 15.05
N TYR A 109 8.52 -7.34 14.75
CA TYR A 109 7.63 -7.76 13.68
C TYR A 109 7.53 -6.71 12.57
N MET A 110 8.08 -7.03 11.40
CA MET A 110 8.28 -6.07 10.30
C MET A 110 6.99 -5.35 9.84
N PRO A 111 5.82 -6.01 9.73
CA PRO A 111 4.57 -5.32 9.43
C PRO A 111 4.19 -4.27 10.48
N LEU A 112 4.40 -4.55 11.77
CA LEU A 112 4.17 -3.57 12.83
C LEU A 112 5.19 -2.43 12.76
N PHE A 113 6.46 -2.72 12.50
CA PHE A 113 7.50 -1.70 12.36
C PHE A 113 7.15 -0.71 11.24
N SER A 114 6.82 -1.25 10.06
CA SER A 114 6.39 -0.46 8.90
C SER A 114 5.14 0.36 9.21
N TYR A 115 4.23 -0.19 10.03
CA TYR A 115 3.03 0.50 10.45
C TYR A 115 3.32 1.69 11.39
N VAL A 116 4.16 1.48 12.41
CA VAL A 116 4.61 2.55 13.33
C VAL A 116 5.32 3.66 12.56
N VAL A 117 6.20 3.30 11.62
CA VAL A 117 6.83 4.27 10.71
C VAL A 117 5.78 5.07 9.94
N SER A 118 4.75 4.40 9.41
CA SER A 118 3.65 5.10 8.70
C SER A 118 2.89 6.06 9.61
N LEU A 119 2.61 5.70 10.86
CA LEU A 119 1.95 6.58 11.84
C LEU A 119 2.79 7.81 12.18
N LEU A 120 4.12 7.65 12.23
CA LEU A 120 5.09 8.72 12.46
C LEU A 120 5.35 9.58 11.21
N SER A 121 4.90 9.14 10.03
CA SER A 121 5.11 9.83 8.74
C SER A 121 4.08 10.93 8.49
N VAL A 122 3.79 11.73 9.50
CA VAL A 122 2.82 12.83 9.47
C VAL A 122 3.48 14.16 9.84
N ASN A 123 2.99 15.25 9.25
CA ASN A 123 3.67 16.56 9.32
C ASN A 123 3.95 17.06 10.73
N PHE A 124 3.05 16.83 11.70
CA PHE A 124 3.27 17.27 13.08
C PHE A 124 4.36 16.47 13.81
N ALA A 125 4.61 15.22 13.40
CA ALA A 125 5.63 14.37 13.99
C ALA A 125 7.02 14.64 13.40
N LYS A 126 7.10 15.35 12.27
CA LYS A 126 8.32 15.58 11.48
C LYS A 126 9.55 15.93 12.32
N LYS A 127 9.45 16.91 13.23
CA LYS A 127 10.59 17.38 14.03
C LYS A 127 11.18 16.28 14.91
N THR A 128 10.33 15.39 15.41
CA THR A 128 10.73 14.32 16.33
C THR A 128 11.07 13.02 15.59
N ALA A 129 10.33 12.69 14.52
CA ALA A 129 10.47 11.43 13.79
C ALA A 129 11.66 11.43 12.81
N VAL A 130 11.98 12.55 12.16
CA VAL A 130 13.04 12.60 11.14
C VAL A 130 14.41 12.18 11.68
N PRO A 131 14.89 12.65 12.85
CA PRO A 131 16.16 12.18 13.41
C PRO A 131 16.18 10.65 13.62
N ALA A 132 15.09 10.08 14.13
CA ALA A 132 14.96 8.64 14.31
C ALA A 132 15.01 7.91 12.97
N PHE A 133 14.25 8.35 11.96
CA PHE A 133 14.24 7.75 10.63
C PHE A 133 15.62 7.80 9.95
N LEU A 134 16.35 8.91 10.08
CA LEU A 134 17.72 9.03 9.54
C LEU A 134 18.68 8.06 10.22
N LYS A 135 18.56 7.85 11.54
CA LYS A 135 19.32 6.81 12.26
C LYS A 135 19.07 5.44 11.64
N TYR A 136 17.80 5.01 11.56
CA TYR A 136 17.43 3.70 11.00
C TYR A 136 17.79 3.53 9.53
N PHE A 137 17.75 4.60 8.74
CA PHE A 137 18.12 4.54 7.33
C PHE A 137 19.62 4.25 7.15
N ARG A 138 20.46 4.89 7.97
CA ARG A 138 21.91 4.73 7.95
C ARG A 138 22.34 3.40 8.58
N GLU A 139 21.87 3.18 9.80
CA GLU A 139 22.26 2.10 10.71
C GLU A 139 21.01 1.36 11.19
N PRO A 140 20.42 0.49 10.34
CA PRO A 140 19.24 -0.26 10.71
C PRO A 140 19.61 -1.33 11.74
N GLU A 141 19.07 -1.17 12.94
CA GLU A 141 19.07 -2.15 14.02
C GLU A 141 17.75 -2.94 13.98
N TRP A 142 17.80 -4.26 14.18
CA TRP A 142 16.62 -5.13 14.17
C TRP A 142 16.66 -6.13 15.33
N PRO A 143 15.63 -6.16 16.20
CA PRO A 143 15.58 -7.11 17.31
C PRO A 143 14.93 -8.46 16.95
N GLY A 144 14.29 -8.58 15.78
CA GLY A 144 13.60 -9.79 15.35
C GLY A 144 14.47 -10.73 14.52
N ASP A 145 13.82 -11.74 13.93
CA ASP A 145 14.50 -12.74 13.10
C ASP A 145 15.02 -12.15 11.78
N GLU A 146 16.05 -12.81 11.23
CA GLU A 146 16.51 -12.55 9.87
C GLU A 146 15.45 -12.91 8.82
N SER A 147 15.59 -12.33 7.63
CA SER A 147 14.69 -12.63 6.52
C SER A 147 14.92 -14.07 6.06
N PRO A 148 13.85 -14.81 5.70
CA PRO A 148 13.99 -16.08 5.01
C PRO A 148 14.81 -15.95 3.72
N GLU A 149 15.46 -17.05 3.33
CA GLU A 149 16.20 -17.11 2.08
C GLU A 149 15.30 -16.76 0.88
N GLY A 150 15.79 -15.91 -0.03
CA GLY A 150 15.05 -15.43 -1.19
C GLY A 150 14.15 -14.21 -0.94
N GLU A 151 14.00 -13.76 0.31
CA GLU A 151 13.38 -12.48 0.62
C GLU A 151 14.40 -11.34 0.70
N TRP A 152 13.91 -10.10 0.63
CA TRP A 152 14.76 -8.93 0.86
C TRP A 152 15.39 -8.99 2.25
N PRO A 153 16.70 -8.67 2.38
CA PRO A 153 17.35 -8.56 3.67
C PRO A 153 16.58 -7.63 4.61
N VAL A 154 16.51 -7.97 5.90
CA VAL A 154 15.77 -7.15 6.90
C VAL A 154 16.27 -5.71 6.90
N ARG A 155 17.58 -5.52 6.80
CA ARG A 155 18.23 -4.22 6.64
C ARG A 155 17.61 -3.38 5.52
N ASP A 156 17.32 -3.98 4.38
CA ASP A 156 16.75 -3.28 3.23
C ASP A 156 15.25 -3.04 3.41
N LYS A 157 14.52 -3.96 4.06
CA LYS A 157 13.12 -3.75 4.46
C LYS A 157 12.97 -2.56 5.41
N ILE A 158 13.85 -2.44 6.42
CA ILE A 158 13.88 -1.28 7.34
C ILE A 158 14.15 0.00 6.57
N ARG A 159 15.21 0.03 5.76
CA ARG A 159 15.57 1.19 4.92
C ARG A 159 14.45 1.62 4.01
N TYR A 160 13.76 0.66 3.39
CA TYR A 160 12.61 0.92 2.55
C TYR A 160 11.47 1.58 3.36
N ALA A 161 11.09 0.99 4.50
CA ALA A 161 10.01 1.50 5.34
C ALA A 161 10.29 2.94 5.80
N VAL A 162 11.48 3.19 6.38
CA VAL A 162 11.84 4.54 6.87
C VAL A 162 12.11 5.51 5.72
N GLY A 163 12.59 5.03 4.57
CA GLY A 163 12.74 5.82 3.35
C GLY A 163 11.40 6.34 2.82
N GLU A 164 10.36 5.50 2.81
CA GLU A 164 9.01 5.92 2.48
C GLU A 164 8.46 6.95 3.49
N GLY A 165 8.77 6.77 4.77
CA GLY A 165 8.41 7.76 5.80
C GLY A 165 9.12 9.10 5.61
N LEU A 166 10.42 9.08 5.36
CA LEU A 166 11.21 10.26 5.03
C LEU A 166 10.67 10.94 3.77
N ARG A 167 10.32 10.20 2.72
CA ARG A 167 9.74 10.74 1.48
C ARG A 167 8.44 11.51 1.76
N LYS A 168 7.57 11.00 2.65
CA LYS A 168 6.32 11.68 3.05
C LYS A 168 6.58 12.96 3.86
N LEU A 169 7.64 12.98 4.66
CA LEU A 169 8.03 14.11 5.51
C LEU A 169 8.95 15.12 4.80
N ALA A 170 9.57 14.71 3.70
CA ALA A 170 10.58 15.47 2.98
C ALA A 170 10.00 16.74 2.36
N GLY A 171 10.60 17.87 2.76
CA GLY A 171 10.74 19.04 1.90
C GLY A 171 12.20 19.11 1.41
N PRO A 172 12.58 20.10 0.57
CA PRO A 172 13.89 20.19 -0.08
C PRO A 172 15.13 19.89 0.81
N PRO A 173 15.21 20.31 2.09
CA PRO A 173 16.39 20.09 2.93
C PRO A 173 16.67 18.61 3.32
N ILE A 174 15.66 17.74 3.30
CA ILE A 174 15.86 16.31 3.62
C ILE A 174 16.51 15.56 2.44
N ALA A 175 16.27 16.02 1.22
CA ALA A 175 16.96 15.49 0.05
C ALA A 175 18.46 15.84 0.10
N GLU A 176 18.81 17.05 0.55
CA GLU A 176 20.20 17.48 0.68
C GLU A 176 20.99 16.66 1.73
N ASP A 177 20.42 16.36 2.91
CA ASP A 177 21.12 15.54 3.91
C ASP A 177 21.35 14.09 3.43
N LEU A 178 20.41 13.52 2.67
CA LEU A 178 20.57 12.17 2.09
C LEU A 178 21.60 12.12 0.96
N ILE A 179 21.77 13.22 0.22
CA ILE A 179 22.75 13.33 -0.88
C ILE A 179 24.15 13.60 -0.32
N LEU A 180 24.27 14.45 0.70
CA LEU A 180 25.56 14.89 1.25
C LEU A 180 26.16 13.88 2.23
N ASN A 181 25.33 13.08 2.92
CA ASN A 181 25.78 12.07 3.88
C ASN A 181 25.28 10.67 3.48
N PRO A 182 25.83 10.06 2.42
CA PRO A 182 25.40 8.75 1.97
C PRO A 182 25.70 7.68 3.04
N PRO A 183 24.87 6.64 3.16
CA PRO A 183 25.15 5.54 4.08
C PRO A 183 26.51 4.92 3.74
N MET A 184 27.39 4.81 4.74
CA MET A 184 28.73 4.27 4.55
C MET A 184 28.64 2.86 3.96
N LYS A 185 29.45 2.61 2.92
CA LYS A 185 29.61 1.28 2.32
C LYS A 185 30.21 0.36 3.39
N THR A 186 29.38 -0.44 4.04
CA THR A 186 29.87 -1.60 4.79
C THR A 186 30.40 -2.59 3.76
N GLY A 187 31.74 -2.71 3.68
CA GLY A 187 32.42 -3.68 2.83
C GLY A 187 31.92 -5.09 3.13
N GLY A 188 31.72 -5.86 2.06
CA GLY A 188 31.44 -7.30 2.13
C GLY A 188 32.69 -8.12 2.38
#